data_AF-A0A4V1E0R2-F1
#
_entry.id   AF-A0A4V1E0R2-F1
#
_cell.length_a   1.000
_cell.length_b   1.000
_cell.length_c   1.000
_cell.angle_alpha   90.00
_cell.angle_beta   90.00
_cell.angle_gamma   90.00
#
_symmetry.space_group_name_H-M   'P 1'
#
loop_
_entity.id
_entity.type
_entity.pdbx_description
1 polymer ?
#
loop_
_entity_poly.entity_id
_entity_poly.type
_entity_poly.pdbx_seq_one_letter_code
_entity_poly.pdbx_strand_id
1 'polypeptide(L)'
;MSDNEIRLSQMIMGFGPGAMIDLPSRSIIVGGLPLWRQQIEPRIIIEPRLQEMLERSLTESGRLPAGVRLTLRQPPYATNDGDRMKRDVPALVFPLWFVCDPDSGTTPSAGGSRRRMVQWKEMEWSSGRFKDGSKTVSVTPMRFVAACKKGHMQDINWRGLVHRGQGQTGCRSAMWFLDRGTSADPKDLSIECDCGARVEFEYLFAEGILGGCNGHQPWLGDQSVDPKGCNENLKLLVRGATNAYFPQVANVIALPIDADHIGDIIKANLASLAKLTSVDQLIGVLSFNQALSSMFGAVDPVQIFSRIQELKGAANPATPVAGSPKVAEFDILASGKDLIGINSIDSRLHAKTLKDDEWRTGDILEQLLTRVVAVKRLTEVTCLYGFTRLEPAPVASDGSLEEVLLAVEGASLGEADWLPAIEQNGEGIFLQFDPAAVSAIVQSKFNIDRVNELRLAYDDWTGKFKNSPSFPGGAYTFLHSLSHALMSEIALQCGYPATSIKERVYALPTDGTQGTIGRLGILLYTSASGAQGSLGGLVAMAPKIVNLMGAAVEKMQVCSNDPICSESTPQAHFDGSLVNGAACNACLLVPETSCEMRNMLLDRLMLLDLHSAFA
;
A
#
# COMPACT_ATOMS: atom_id res chain seq x y z
N MET A 1 -17.65 17.94 -4.81
CA MET A 1 -17.54 16.53 -4.35
C MET A 1 -18.59 16.39 -3.27
N SER A 2 -19.40 15.34 -3.28
CA SER A 2 -20.22 14.97 -2.12
C SER A 2 -19.28 14.88 -0.92
N ASP A 3 -19.42 15.77 0.06
CA ASP A 3 -18.40 16.07 1.10
C ASP A 3 -18.02 14.87 2.01
N ASN A 4 -18.61 13.68 1.81
CA ASN A 4 -18.42 12.49 2.64
C ASN A 4 -18.26 11.17 1.86
N GLU A 5 -17.93 11.21 0.56
CA GLU A 5 -17.76 9.98 -0.23
C GLU A 5 -16.30 9.73 -0.61
N ILE A 6 -15.86 8.48 -0.45
CA ILE A 6 -14.53 8.01 -0.83
C ILE A 6 -14.64 6.67 -1.57
N ARG A 7 -13.77 6.45 -2.56
CA ARG A 7 -13.74 5.19 -3.30
C ARG A 7 -13.18 4.07 -2.42
N LEU A 8 -13.56 2.82 -2.71
CA LEU A 8 -13.00 1.65 -2.02
C LEU A 8 -11.48 1.53 -2.15
N SER A 9 -10.93 1.85 -3.31
CA SER A 9 -9.47 1.89 -3.51
C SER A 9 -8.78 2.96 -2.66
N GLN A 10 -9.42 4.12 -2.53
CA GLN A 10 -8.97 5.22 -1.69
C GLN A 10 -8.96 4.84 -0.20
N MET A 11 -9.94 4.06 0.27
CA MET A 11 -9.97 3.49 1.63
C MET A 11 -8.76 2.60 1.92
N ILE A 12 -8.31 1.79 0.95
CA ILE A 12 -7.15 0.90 1.14
C ILE A 12 -5.82 1.67 1.05
N MET A 13 -5.73 2.64 0.13
CA MET A 13 -4.46 3.27 -0.24
C MET A 13 -4.12 4.58 0.49
N GLY A 14 -5.08 5.30 1.08
CA GLY A 14 -4.77 6.61 1.67
C GLY A 14 -5.72 7.11 2.75
N PHE A 15 -6.96 6.62 2.74
CA PHE A 15 -8.02 7.02 3.66
C PHE A 15 -8.50 5.85 4.52
N GLY A 16 -7.59 4.95 4.87
CA GLY A 16 -7.85 3.79 5.72
C GLY A 16 -7.93 4.13 7.20
N PRO A 17 -8.18 3.13 8.08
CA PRO A 17 -8.18 3.34 9.52
C PRO A 17 -6.95 4.08 10.03
N GLY A 18 -7.15 5.12 10.84
CA GLY A 18 -6.08 5.99 11.31
C GLY A 18 -5.73 7.14 10.37
N ALA A 19 -6.22 7.20 9.14
CA ALA A 19 -6.01 8.36 8.28
C ALA A 19 -6.83 9.57 8.78
N MET A 20 -6.24 10.76 8.74
CA MET A 20 -6.96 12.02 8.99
C MET A 20 -7.61 12.52 7.70
N ILE A 21 -8.87 12.92 7.78
CA ILE A 21 -9.63 13.51 6.68
C ILE A 21 -10.19 14.84 7.15
N ASP A 22 -10.04 15.86 6.30
CA ASP A 22 -10.59 17.18 6.56
C ASP A 22 -11.96 17.34 5.93
N LEU A 23 -12.96 17.54 6.78
CA LEU A 23 -14.30 17.94 6.36
C LEU A 23 -14.43 19.46 6.52
N PRO A 24 -15.38 20.11 5.82
CA PRO A 24 -15.51 21.57 5.85
C PRO A 24 -15.64 22.18 7.25
N SER A 25 -16.25 21.47 8.21
CA SER A 25 -16.49 21.98 9.57
C SER A 25 -15.68 21.30 10.68
N ARG A 26 -14.95 20.23 10.37
CA ARG A 26 -14.20 19.44 11.36
C ARG A 26 -13.18 18.54 10.69
N SER A 27 -12.14 18.16 11.42
CA SER A 27 -11.25 17.07 11.01
C SER A 27 -11.68 15.79 11.71
N ILE A 28 -11.59 14.69 10.97
CA ILE A 28 -11.91 13.36 11.46
C ILE A 28 -10.71 12.45 11.29
N ILE A 29 -10.67 11.38 12.09
CA ILE A 29 -9.81 10.24 11.89
C ILE A 29 -10.69 9.02 11.57
N VAL A 30 -10.33 8.28 10.52
CA VAL A 30 -11.06 7.08 10.10
C VAL A 30 -10.92 6.02 11.20
N GLY A 31 -12.04 5.46 11.63
CA GLY A 31 -12.12 4.51 12.74
C GLY A 31 -11.44 3.17 12.42
N GLY A 32 -10.89 2.53 13.44
CA GLY A 32 -10.36 1.17 13.38
C GLY A 32 -11.40 0.10 13.10
N LEU A 33 -10.93 -1.07 12.69
CA LEU A 33 -11.78 -2.23 12.36
C LEU A 33 -12.75 -2.63 13.49
N PRO A 34 -12.41 -2.55 14.79
CA PRO A 34 -13.37 -2.83 15.87
C PRO A 34 -14.62 -1.95 15.85
N LEU A 35 -14.53 -0.74 15.27
CA LEU A 35 -15.66 0.18 15.18
C LEU A 35 -16.56 -0.14 13.98
N TRP A 36 -16.06 -0.87 12.99
CA TRP A 36 -16.76 -1.14 11.74
C TRP A 36 -17.86 -2.18 11.99
N ARG A 37 -19.10 -1.70 12.14
CA ARG A 37 -20.27 -2.55 12.30
C ARG A 37 -20.69 -3.10 10.94
N GLN A 38 -20.29 -4.32 10.62
CA GLN A 38 -20.78 -5.04 9.44
C GLN A 38 -22.21 -5.53 9.71
N GLN A 39 -23.21 -4.67 9.53
CA GLN A 39 -24.63 -5.01 9.76
C GLN A 39 -25.20 -5.97 8.68
N ILE A 40 -24.45 -6.24 7.62
CA ILE A 40 -24.73 -7.22 6.57
C ILE A 40 -23.49 -8.13 6.46
N GLU A 41 -23.69 -9.40 6.09
CA GLU A 41 -22.58 -10.30 5.79
C GLU A 41 -21.62 -9.64 4.77
N PRO A 42 -20.36 -9.42 5.15
CA PRO A 42 -19.38 -8.78 4.29
C PRO A 42 -19.09 -9.68 3.08
N ARG A 43 -18.83 -9.07 1.91
CA ARG A 43 -18.27 -9.84 0.79
C ARG A 43 -16.88 -10.32 1.17
N ILE A 44 -16.72 -11.63 1.30
CA ILE A 44 -15.44 -12.28 1.57
C ILE A 44 -14.66 -12.36 0.26
N ILE A 45 -13.39 -11.95 0.31
CA ILE A 45 -12.45 -12.09 -0.80
C ILE A 45 -11.60 -13.33 -0.53
N ILE A 46 -11.64 -14.29 -1.44
CA ILE A 46 -10.92 -15.54 -1.29
C ILE A 46 -9.60 -15.44 -2.04
N GLU A 47 -8.49 -15.35 -1.32
CA GLU A 47 -7.13 -15.46 -1.88
C GLU A 47 -6.21 -16.12 -0.84
N PRO A 48 -6.09 -17.47 -0.87
CA PRO A 48 -5.41 -18.23 0.17
C PRO A 48 -3.93 -17.85 0.34
N ARG A 49 -3.22 -17.58 -0.75
CA ARG A 49 -1.79 -17.23 -0.71
C ARG A 49 -1.54 -15.92 0.05
N LEU A 50 -2.37 -14.91 -0.21
CA LEU A 50 -2.31 -13.64 0.51
C LEU A 50 -2.72 -13.80 1.97
N GLN A 51 -3.77 -14.58 2.24
CA GLN A 51 -4.23 -14.85 3.60
C GLN A 51 -3.16 -15.57 4.42
N GLU A 52 -2.58 -16.65 3.92
CA GLU A 52 -1.54 -17.43 4.62
C GLU A 52 -0.27 -16.59 4.88
N MET A 53 0.15 -15.79 3.89
CA MET A 53 1.26 -14.85 4.04
C MET A 53 0.97 -13.83 5.17
N LEU A 54 -0.22 -13.22 5.18
CA LEU A 54 -0.63 -12.26 6.20
C LEU A 54 -0.78 -12.91 7.59
N GLU A 55 -1.42 -14.07 7.69
CA GLU A 55 -1.57 -14.82 8.94
C GLU A 55 -0.22 -15.10 9.57
N ARG A 56 0.72 -15.65 8.79
CA ARG A 56 2.07 -15.95 9.26
C ARG A 56 2.78 -14.70 9.77
N SER A 57 2.91 -13.68 8.93
CA SER A 57 3.70 -12.49 9.28
C SER A 57 3.06 -11.67 10.41
N LEU A 58 1.72 -11.63 10.50
CA LEU A 58 1.03 -10.93 11.59
C LEU A 58 1.08 -11.72 12.91
N THR A 59 1.11 -13.05 12.86
CA THR A 59 1.35 -13.88 14.05
C THR A 59 2.78 -13.74 14.55
N GLU A 60 3.78 -13.77 13.66
CA GLU A 60 5.20 -13.58 14.01
C GLU A 60 5.47 -12.20 14.64
N SER A 61 4.85 -11.16 14.12
CA SER A 61 4.95 -9.81 14.69
C SER A 61 4.11 -9.60 15.97
N GLY A 62 3.34 -10.61 16.39
CA GLY A 62 2.45 -10.53 17.55
C GLY A 62 1.32 -9.50 17.39
N ARG A 63 0.89 -9.26 16.14
CA ARG A 63 -0.27 -8.42 15.76
C ARG A 63 -1.54 -9.26 15.57
N LEU A 64 -1.40 -10.57 15.35
CA LEU A 64 -2.47 -11.54 15.30
C LEU A 64 -2.20 -12.64 16.35
N PRO A 65 -3.16 -12.95 17.25
CA PRO A 65 -2.99 -14.05 18.20
C PRO A 65 -2.76 -15.39 17.48
N ALA A 66 -1.90 -16.24 18.04
CA ALA A 66 -1.62 -17.55 17.47
C ALA A 66 -2.90 -18.41 17.37
N GLY A 67 -3.10 -19.06 16.22
CA GLY A 67 -4.25 -19.92 15.96
C GLY A 67 -5.52 -19.20 15.47
N VAL A 68 -5.51 -17.87 15.37
CA VAL A 68 -6.60 -17.11 14.73
C VAL A 68 -6.45 -17.18 13.20
N ARG A 69 -7.54 -17.48 12.51
CA ARG A 69 -7.60 -17.43 11.04
C ARG A 69 -8.12 -16.08 10.60
N LEU A 70 -7.41 -15.45 9.67
CA LEU A 70 -7.83 -14.17 9.09
C LEU A 70 -8.85 -14.40 7.99
N THR A 71 -9.76 -13.44 7.84
CA THR A 71 -10.64 -13.36 6.67
C THR A 71 -10.40 -12.04 5.93
N LEU A 72 -10.29 -12.08 4.61
CA LEU A 72 -10.20 -10.86 3.79
C LEU A 72 -11.61 -10.41 3.42
N ARG A 73 -11.97 -9.17 3.74
CA ARG A 73 -13.33 -8.67 3.55
C ARG A 73 -13.34 -7.35 2.81
N GLN A 74 -14.29 -7.18 1.91
CA GLN A 74 -14.51 -5.90 1.25
C GLN A 74 -14.97 -4.85 2.27
N PRO A 75 -14.40 -3.62 2.29
CA PRO A 75 -14.90 -2.54 3.13
C PRO A 75 -16.39 -2.26 2.87
N PRO A 76 -17.12 -1.72 3.87
CA PRO A 76 -18.49 -1.25 3.67
C PRO A 76 -18.58 -0.29 2.49
N TYR A 77 -19.57 -0.48 1.62
CA TYR A 77 -19.83 0.41 0.49
C TYR A 77 -21.33 0.64 0.30
N ALA A 78 -21.72 1.89 0.08
CA ALA A 78 -23.07 2.27 -0.29
C ALA A 78 -23.33 1.91 -1.76
N THR A 79 -24.46 1.26 -2.04
CA THR A 79 -24.85 0.89 -3.40
C THR A 79 -25.80 1.89 -4.07
N ASN A 80 -26.49 2.75 -3.30
CA ASN A 80 -27.38 3.84 -3.74
C ASN A 80 -27.88 4.70 -2.56
N ASP A 81 -28.31 5.95 -2.82
CA ASP A 81 -28.87 6.92 -1.85
C ASP A 81 -30.15 6.45 -1.12
N GLY A 82 -30.80 5.39 -1.60
CA GLY A 82 -32.03 4.83 -1.03
C GLY A 82 -31.83 3.71 -0.01
N ASP A 83 -30.59 3.32 0.28
CA ASP A 83 -30.33 2.24 1.23
C ASP A 83 -30.56 2.71 2.67
N ARG A 84 -31.57 2.14 3.34
CA ARG A 84 -31.90 2.45 4.74
C ARG A 84 -30.86 1.91 5.72
N MET A 85 -30.02 0.96 5.31
CA MET A 85 -28.90 0.47 6.11
C MET A 85 -27.69 1.36 5.86
N LYS A 86 -27.29 2.13 6.87
CA LYS A 86 -26.10 2.98 6.84
C LYS A 86 -24.85 2.11 6.70
N ARG A 87 -24.29 2.03 5.49
CA ARG A 87 -23.05 1.29 5.17
C ARG A 87 -21.83 2.20 5.29
N ASP A 88 -21.79 2.98 6.36
CA ASP A 88 -20.79 4.01 6.57
C ASP A 88 -19.57 3.45 7.30
N VAL A 89 -18.39 3.91 6.92
CA VAL A 89 -17.18 3.68 7.73
C VAL A 89 -17.18 4.66 8.89
N PRO A 90 -17.12 4.20 10.15
CA PRO A 90 -17.07 5.07 11.30
C PRO A 90 -15.85 5.99 11.26
N ALA A 91 -16.04 7.24 11.70
CA ALA A 91 -14.96 8.18 11.89
C ALA A 91 -15.15 8.93 13.21
N LEU A 92 -14.05 9.32 13.83
CA LEU A 92 -14.00 10.00 15.12
C LEU A 92 -13.49 11.43 14.92
N VAL A 93 -13.92 12.37 15.74
CA VAL A 93 -13.39 13.74 15.70
C VAL A 93 -11.96 13.73 16.24
N PHE A 94 -11.02 14.21 15.44
CA PHE A 94 -9.63 14.39 15.84
C PHE A 94 -8.96 15.40 14.91
N PRO A 95 -8.12 16.34 15.41
CA PRO A 95 -7.75 16.55 16.81
C PRO A 95 -8.88 17.09 17.69
N LEU A 96 -8.69 17.06 19.01
CA LEU A 96 -9.67 17.55 19.98
C LEU A 96 -9.46 19.02 20.34
N TRP A 97 -8.35 19.64 19.92
CA TRP A 97 -8.15 21.08 20.03
C TRP A 97 -8.62 21.83 18.79
N PHE A 98 -9.21 23.00 19.00
CA PHE A 98 -9.69 23.89 17.96
C PHE A 98 -9.34 25.34 18.27
N VAL A 99 -9.38 26.18 17.23
CA VAL A 99 -9.10 27.61 17.30
C VAL A 99 -10.33 28.36 16.79
N CYS A 100 -10.83 29.32 17.56
CA CYS A 100 -11.95 30.17 17.16
C CYS A 100 -11.58 31.07 15.97
N ASP A 101 -12.49 31.24 15.01
CA ASP A 101 -12.27 32.08 13.83
C ASP A 101 -12.34 33.58 14.19
N PRO A 102 -11.63 34.46 13.45
CA PRO A 102 -11.46 35.88 13.79
C PRO A 102 -12.76 36.68 13.96
N ASP A 103 -13.84 36.28 13.29
CA ASP A 103 -15.15 36.96 13.31
C ASP A 103 -15.89 36.85 14.66
N SER A 104 -15.28 36.20 15.66
CA SER A 104 -15.81 36.05 17.02
C SER A 104 -15.75 37.31 17.90
N GLY A 105 -15.28 38.45 17.39
CA GLY A 105 -15.19 39.71 18.12
C GLY A 105 -13.84 39.99 18.79
N THR A 106 -12.77 39.35 18.33
CA THR A 106 -11.39 39.73 18.64
C THR A 106 -10.95 40.80 17.67
N THR A 107 -10.79 42.04 18.14
CA THR A 107 -10.23 43.15 17.37
C THR A 107 -8.89 42.74 16.75
N PRO A 108 -8.65 42.95 15.45
CA PRO A 108 -7.31 42.87 14.88
C PRO A 108 -6.48 43.99 15.51
N SER A 109 -5.72 43.67 16.55
CA SER A 109 -4.66 44.53 17.05
C SER A 109 -3.56 44.60 15.99
N ALA A 110 -2.86 45.74 15.92
CA ALA A 110 -1.85 46.09 14.91
C ALA A 110 -0.58 45.19 14.87
N GLY A 111 -0.66 43.95 15.35
CA GLY A 111 0.45 42.99 15.46
C GLY A 111 0.04 41.51 15.36
N GLY A 112 -1.07 41.19 14.68
CA GLY A 112 -1.47 39.81 14.38
C GLY A 112 -2.84 39.38 14.93
N SER A 113 -3.26 38.17 14.55
CA SER A 113 -4.52 37.53 14.97
C SER A 113 -4.32 36.69 16.24
N ARG A 114 -4.98 37.07 17.34
CA ARG A 114 -5.02 36.31 18.62
C ARG A 114 -6.37 35.61 18.75
N ARG A 115 -6.38 34.28 18.65
CA ARG A 115 -7.59 33.45 18.57
C ARG A 115 -7.73 32.49 19.73
N ARG A 116 -8.94 32.36 20.25
CA ARG A 116 -9.24 31.53 21.41
C ARG A 116 -9.06 30.04 21.10
N MET A 117 -8.31 29.31 21.92
CA MET A 117 -8.24 27.84 21.83
C MET A 117 -9.30 27.19 22.72
N VAL A 118 -9.97 26.16 22.20
CA VAL A 118 -11.04 25.42 22.89
C VAL A 118 -10.92 23.92 22.62
N GLN A 119 -11.42 23.09 23.53
CA GLN A 119 -11.48 21.64 23.34
C GLN A 119 -12.84 21.18 22.78
N TRP A 120 -12.85 20.04 22.10
CA TRP A 120 -14.05 19.41 21.55
C TRP A 120 -15.17 19.24 22.59
N LYS A 121 -14.82 18.86 23.82
CA LYS A 121 -15.79 18.68 24.92
C LYS A 121 -16.50 19.97 25.36
N GLU A 122 -15.95 21.12 24.99
CA GLU A 122 -16.51 22.46 25.27
C GLU A 122 -17.45 22.92 24.14
N MET A 123 -17.58 22.14 23.05
CA MET A 123 -18.40 22.49 21.90
C MET A 123 -19.82 21.95 22.00
N GLU A 124 -20.72 22.62 21.29
CA GLU A 124 -22.08 22.15 21.11
C GLU A 124 -22.12 21.11 19.97
N TRP A 125 -22.41 19.85 20.33
CA TRP A 125 -22.25 18.67 19.47
C TRP A 125 -23.07 18.73 18.17
N SER A 126 -24.21 19.41 18.18
CA SER A 126 -25.14 19.51 17.05
C SER A 126 -24.76 20.58 16.03
N SER A 127 -24.08 21.64 16.48
CA SER A 127 -23.74 22.81 15.65
C SER A 127 -22.28 22.82 15.23
N GLY A 128 -21.41 22.09 15.94
CA GLY A 128 -19.95 22.12 15.72
C GLY A 128 -19.35 23.48 16.03
N ARG A 129 -20.06 24.29 16.83
CA ARG A 129 -19.67 25.66 17.18
C ARG A 129 -19.37 25.77 18.66
N PHE A 130 -18.55 26.77 18.99
CA PHE A 130 -18.25 27.11 20.37
C PHE A 130 -19.17 28.26 20.83
N LYS A 131 -19.69 28.17 22.06
CA LYS A 131 -20.52 29.22 22.65
C LYS A 131 -19.70 30.03 23.64
N ASP A 132 -19.31 31.24 23.25
CA ASP A 132 -18.62 32.20 24.10
C ASP A 132 -19.65 33.17 24.71
N GLY A 133 -20.15 32.84 25.90
CA GLY A 133 -21.25 33.58 26.54
C GLY A 133 -22.55 33.50 25.73
N SER A 134 -22.99 34.62 25.16
CA SER A 134 -24.18 34.68 24.30
C SER A 134 -23.88 34.54 22.80
N LYS A 135 -22.60 34.54 22.40
CA LYS A 135 -22.18 34.46 21.00
C LYS A 135 -21.82 33.04 20.61
N THR A 136 -22.23 32.65 19.41
CA THR A 136 -21.80 31.40 18.80
C THR A 136 -20.69 31.69 17.81
N VAL A 137 -19.59 30.96 17.93
CA VAL A 137 -18.32 31.19 17.24
C VAL A 137 -17.96 29.99 16.39
N SER A 138 -17.58 30.25 15.14
CA SER A 138 -17.01 29.23 14.26
C SER A 138 -15.60 28.86 14.73
N VAL A 139 -15.23 27.60 14.53
CA VAL A 139 -13.99 27.03 15.02
C VAL A 139 -13.33 26.22 13.91
N THR A 140 -12.01 26.32 13.84
CA THR A 140 -11.18 25.53 12.94
C THR A 140 -10.39 24.50 13.76
N PRO A 141 -10.34 23.21 13.36
CA PRO A 141 -9.52 22.20 14.02
C PRO A 141 -8.05 22.60 14.08
N MET A 142 -7.39 22.30 15.20
CA MET A 142 -5.96 22.54 15.35
C MET A 142 -5.19 21.83 14.25
N ARG A 143 -4.30 22.56 13.55
CA ARG A 143 -3.54 22.01 12.42
C ARG A 143 -2.33 21.18 12.84
N PHE A 144 -2.00 21.15 14.12
CA PHE A 144 -0.78 20.57 14.66
C PHE A 144 -1.10 19.50 15.70
N VAL A 145 -0.57 18.31 15.47
CA VAL A 145 -0.68 17.17 16.37
C VAL A 145 0.71 16.60 16.62
N ALA A 146 0.81 15.65 17.54
CA ALA A 146 2.03 14.93 17.83
C ALA A 146 1.88 13.47 17.37
N ALA A 147 2.92 12.92 16.74
CA ALA A 147 2.95 11.53 16.30
C ALA A 147 4.32 10.89 16.55
N CYS A 148 4.39 9.58 16.51
CA CYS A 148 5.65 8.84 16.53
C CYS A 148 5.80 7.91 15.33
N LYS A 149 7.01 7.37 15.12
CA LYS A 149 7.34 6.49 13.99
C LYS A 149 6.54 5.17 13.99
N LYS A 150 6.08 4.72 15.16
CA LYS A 150 5.21 3.54 15.32
C LYS A 150 3.74 3.80 14.91
N GLY A 151 3.40 5.02 14.51
CA GLY A 151 2.09 5.40 14.02
C GLY A 151 1.09 5.91 15.06
N HIS A 152 1.46 5.93 16.36
CA HIS A 152 0.65 6.58 17.40
C HIS A 152 0.49 8.07 17.12
N MET A 153 -0.62 8.64 17.60
CA MET A 153 -0.99 10.03 17.35
C MET A 153 -1.77 10.59 18.53
N GLN A 154 -1.48 11.82 18.92
CA GLN A 154 -2.15 12.51 20.02
C GLN A 154 -2.17 14.02 19.80
N ASP A 155 -3.11 14.68 20.47
CA ASP A 155 -3.02 16.12 20.67
C ASP A 155 -1.73 16.48 21.41
N ILE A 156 -1.14 17.61 21.05
CA ILE A 156 -0.04 18.19 21.82
C ILE A 156 -0.58 18.62 23.19
N ASN A 157 0.14 18.30 24.26
CA ASN A 157 -0.16 18.82 25.59
C ASN A 157 0.20 20.31 25.67
N TRP A 158 -0.56 21.16 24.97
CA TRP A 158 -0.31 22.59 24.83
C TRP A 158 -0.12 23.28 26.17
N ARG A 159 -0.98 22.95 27.15
CA ARG A 159 -0.89 23.51 28.49
C ARG A 159 0.40 23.13 29.18
N GLY A 160 0.80 21.85 29.14
CA GLY A 160 2.06 21.41 29.72
C GLY A 160 3.28 22.04 29.02
N LEU A 161 3.23 22.14 27.69
CA LEU A 161 4.31 22.68 26.88
C LEU A 161 4.52 24.19 27.10
N VAL A 162 3.44 24.98 27.08
CA VAL A 162 3.48 26.44 27.27
C VAL A 162 4.08 26.82 28.63
N HIS A 163 3.81 26.02 29.68
CA HIS A 163 4.30 26.30 31.03
C HIS A 163 5.60 25.55 31.37
N ARG A 164 6.19 24.82 30.41
CA ARG A 164 7.40 24.03 30.64
C ARG A 164 8.56 24.94 31.08
N GLY A 165 9.16 24.62 32.23
CA GLY A 165 10.27 25.42 32.78
C GLY A 165 9.89 26.77 33.37
N GLN A 166 8.60 27.13 33.42
CA GLN A 166 8.13 28.44 33.89
C GLN A 166 7.63 28.45 35.35
N GLY A 167 7.70 27.31 36.07
CA GLY A 167 7.30 27.22 37.49
C GLY A 167 5.79 27.38 37.76
N GLN A 168 4.97 27.48 36.72
CA GLN A 168 3.52 27.69 36.81
C GLN A 168 2.72 26.38 36.63
N THR A 169 3.03 25.36 37.44
CA THR A 169 2.35 24.07 37.37
C THR A 169 0.87 24.21 37.75
N GLY A 170 -0.02 23.64 36.92
CA GLY A 170 -1.46 23.61 37.20
C GLY A 170 -2.26 24.86 36.79
N CYS A 171 -1.67 25.82 36.07
CA CYS A 171 -2.38 26.96 35.50
C CYS A 171 -3.57 26.51 34.62
N ARG A 172 -4.79 26.96 34.94
CA ARG A 172 -6.03 26.65 34.21
C ARG A 172 -6.53 27.79 33.34
N SER A 173 -5.73 28.85 33.22
CA SER A 173 -6.07 30.01 32.41
C SER A 173 -6.28 29.64 30.96
N ALA A 174 -6.97 30.55 30.32
CA ALA A 174 -7.35 30.55 28.94
C ALA A 174 -6.11 30.51 28.01
N MET A 175 -6.12 29.64 26.99
CA MET A 175 -5.07 29.55 25.96
C MET A 175 -5.49 30.18 24.63
N TRP A 176 -4.51 30.67 23.89
CA TRP A 176 -4.68 31.48 22.69
C TRP A 176 -3.66 31.08 21.63
N PHE A 177 -4.13 30.97 20.39
CA PHE A 177 -3.32 30.80 19.21
C PHE A 177 -3.01 32.19 18.63
N LEU A 178 -1.75 32.54 18.51
CA LEU A 178 -1.30 33.81 17.94
C LEU A 178 -0.67 33.57 16.58
N ASP A 179 -1.09 34.36 15.61
CA ASP A 179 -0.56 34.41 14.26
C ASP A 179 -0.14 35.84 13.94
N ARG A 180 1.16 36.11 13.88
CA ARG A 180 1.73 37.45 13.72
C ARG A 180 2.18 37.77 12.30
N GLY A 181 2.10 36.80 11.40
CA GLY A 181 2.65 36.87 10.05
C GLY A 181 1.57 37.02 8.99
N THR A 182 2.00 37.36 7.77
CA THR A 182 1.16 37.26 6.55
C THR A 182 1.38 35.94 5.81
N SER A 183 2.54 35.30 6.02
CA SER A 183 2.84 33.93 5.62
C SER A 183 2.70 33.04 6.84
N ALA A 184 1.99 31.92 6.73
CA ALA A 184 1.75 30.99 7.84
C ALA A 184 2.99 30.20 8.33
N ASP A 185 4.15 30.86 8.29
CA ASP A 185 5.48 30.42 8.69
C ASP A 185 5.47 30.06 10.19
N PRO A 186 6.02 28.90 10.58
CA PRO A 186 6.15 28.53 11.99
C PRO A 186 6.77 29.61 12.90
N LYS A 187 7.61 30.51 12.38
CA LYS A 187 8.22 31.60 13.16
C LYS A 187 7.23 32.65 13.63
N ASP A 188 6.12 32.80 12.92
CA ASP A 188 5.09 33.81 13.22
C ASP A 188 3.98 33.26 14.13
N LEU A 189 4.10 32.00 14.55
CA LEU A 189 3.07 31.28 15.27
C LEU A 189 3.48 30.98 16.70
N SER A 190 2.52 31.15 17.63
CA SER A 190 2.73 30.78 19.03
C SER A 190 1.45 30.39 19.75
N ILE A 191 1.61 29.64 20.83
CA ILE A 191 0.56 29.44 21.82
C ILE A 191 0.88 30.27 23.06
N GLU A 192 -0.08 31.03 23.53
CA GLU A 192 0.00 31.87 24.73
C GLU A 192 -1.08 31.49 25.73
N CYS A 193 -0.76 31.57 27.01
CA CYS A 193 -1.71 31.45 28.12
C CYS A 193 -1.94 32.85 28.73
N ASP A 194 -3.14 33.14 29.21
CA ASP A 194 -3.45 34.44 29.83
C ASP A 194 -2.62 34.77 31.10
N CYS A 195 -1.90 33.80 31.67
CA CYS A 195 -0.91 34.06 32.71
C CYS A 195 0.40 34.69 32.20
N GLY A 196 0.54 34.87 30.89
CA GLY A 196 1.73 35.41 30.22
C GLY A 196 2.71 34.36 29.70
N ALA A 197 2.50 33.07 30.02
CA ALA A 197 3.33 31.98 29.51
C ALA A 197 3.12 31.80 27.99
N ARG A 198 4.20 31.52 27.25
CA ARG A 198 4.18 31.43 25.78
C ARG A 198 5.19 30.42 25.25
N VAL A 199 4.84 29.75 24.15
CA VAL A 199 5.74 28.90 23.36
C VAL A 199 5.62 29.24 21.87
N GLU A 200 6.77 29.38 21.21
CA GLU A 200 6.87 29.63 19.76
C GLU A 200 6.88 28.30 19.00
N PHE A 201 6.33 28.28 17.79
CA PHE A 201 6.22 27.05 17.00
C PHE A 201 7.56 26.54 16.47
N GLU A 202 8.54 27.40 16.20
CA GLU A 202 9.89 27.00 15.81
C GLU A 202 10.52 26.02 16.82
N TYR A 203 10.21 26.19 18.10
CA TYR A 203 10.71 25.33 19.16
C TYR A 203 10.13 23.91 19.13
N LEU A 204 8.97 23.70 18.49
CA LEU A 204 8.31 22.39 18.39
C LEU A 204 9.05 21.41 17.46
N PHE A 205 9.92 21.91 16.58
CA PHE A 205 10.73 21.08 15.70
C PHE A 205 11.96 20.47 16.39
N ALA A 206 12.32 20.98 17.58
CA ALA A 206 13.44 20.45 18.35
C ALA A 206 13.14 19.03 18.86
N GLU A 207 14.13 18.14 18.78
CA GLU A 207 13.98 16.76 19.21
C GLU A 207 13.67 16.64 20.71
N GLY A 208 12.75 15.76 21.07
CA GLY A 208 12.35 15.51 22.46
C GLY A 208 11.50 16.61 23.10
N ILE A 209 11.17 17.67 22.37
CA ILE A 209 10.46 18.81 22.98
C ILE A 209 9.01 18.52 23.35
N LEU A 210 8.36 17.67 22.55
CA LEU A 210 7.00 17.21 22.78
C LEU A 210 6.91 16.11 23.83
N GLY A 211 8.05 15.60 24.31
CA GLY A 211 8.13 14.49 25.27
C GLY A 211 7.97 13.11 24.62
N GLY A 212 7.84 12.09 25.48
CA GLY A 212 7.63 10.71 25.05
C GLY A 212 6.22 10.45 24.55
N CYS A 213 6.08 9.47 23.66
CA CYS A 213 4.80 9.02 23.16
C CYS A 213 4.03 8.24 24.24
N ASN A 214 2.76 8.59 24.47
CA ASN A 214 1.92 7.88 25.43
C ASN A 214 1.15 6.71 24.80
N GLY A 215 1.41 6.39 23.53
CA GLY A 215 0.77 5.28 22.82
C GLY A 215 -0.68 5.52 22.42
N HIS A 216 -1.18 6.76 22.37
CA HIS A 216 -2.57 7.03 21.99
C HIS A 216 -2.91 6.56 20.57
N GLN A 217 -4.10 5.96 20.45
CA GLN A 217 -4.66 5.40 19.22
C GLN A 217 -6.05 5.99 18.96
N PRO A 218 -6.15 7.29 18.58
CA PRO A 218 -7.44 7.99 18.49
C PRO A 218 -8.43 7.35 17.50
N TRP A 219 -7.97 6.55 16.54
CA TRP A 219 -8.83 5.79 15.63
C TRP A 219 -9.55 4.60 16.27
N LEU A 220 -9.09 4.14 17.44
CA LEU A 220 -9.71 3.04 18.20
C LEU A 220 -10.63 3.56 19.32
N GLY A 221 -10.67 4.88 19.53
CA GLY A 221 -11.51 5.53 20.54
C GLY A 221 -10.74 6.57 21.36
N ASP A 222 -11.50 7.42 22.06
CA ASP A 222 -10.99 8.60 22.79
C ASP A 222 -9.94 8.28 23.87
N GLN A 223 -10.01 7.10 24.48
CA GLN A 223 -9.10 6.67 25.55
C GLN A 223 -8.24 5.46 25.14
N SER A 224 -8.19 5.12 23.85
CA SER A 224 -7.39 3.98 23.41
C SER A 224 -5.91 4.32 23.48
N VAL A 225 -5.18 3.48 24.21
CA VAL A 225 -3.73 3.52 24.32
C VAL A 225 -3.19 2.13 24.01
N ASP A 226 -2.06 2.09 23.33
CA ASP A 226 -1.38 0.85 23.01
C ASP A 226 -0.98 0.12 24.30
N PRO A 227 -1.48 -1.11 24.54
CA PRO A 227 -1.16 -1.84 25.76
C PRO A 227 0.33 -2.21 25.87
N LYS A 228 1.08 -2.19 24.76
CA LYS A 228 2.54 -2.40 24.75
C LYS A 228 3.32 -1.15 25.14
N GLY A 229 2.65 0.01 25.27
CA GLY A 229 3.28 1.31 25.49
C GLY A 229 4.09 1.80 24.28
N CYS A 230 4.83 2.89 24.46
CA CYS A 230 5.69 3.44 23.41
C CYS A 230 6.94 4.09 24.00
N ASN A 231 8.10 3.82 23.39
CA ASN A 231 9.40 4.34 23.83
C ASN A 231 9.95 5.42 22.86
N GLU A 232 9.13 5.84 21.89
CA GLU A 232 9.51 6.87 20.92
C GLU A 232 9.27 8.27 21.46
N ASN A 233 10.07 9.24 21.00
CA ASN A 233 9.75 10.66 21.19
C ASN A 233 8.68 11.11 20.19
N LEU A 234 7.80 11.99 20.64
CA LEU A 234 6.82 12.63 19.79
C LEU A 234 7.50 13.64 18.86
N LYS A 235 7.10 13.63 17.59
CA LYS A 235 7.45 14.65 16.60
C LYS A 235 6.21 15.46 16.21
N LEU A 236 6.43 16.72 15.88
CA LEU A 236 5.38 17.59 15.35
C LEU A 236 4.90 17.03 14.02
N LEU A 237 3.58 16.89 13.87
CA LEU A 237 2.94 16.49 12.63
C LEU A 237 1.88 17.52 12.26
N VAL A 238 1.98 18.03 11.03
CA VAL A 238 0.99 18.95 10.47
C VAL A 238 -0.12 18.15 9.83
N ARG A 239 -1.37 18.52 10.13
CA ARG A 239 -2.55 17.93 9.51
C ARG A 239 -2.51 18.15 7.99
N GLY A 240 -2.73 17.08 7.23
CA GLY A 240 -2.63 17.09 5.77
C GLY A 240 -1.21 16.96 5.21
N ALA A 241 -0.18 16.82 6.06
CA ALA A 241 1.16 16.50 5.57
C ALA A 241 1.19 15.10 4.91
N THR A 242 1.97 14.95 3.84
CA THR A 242 2.10 13.68 3.09
C THR A 242 2.66 12.55 3.95
N ASN A 243 3.45 12.88 4.98
CA ASN A 243 4.00 11.92 5.94
C ASN A 243 3.06 11.61 7.12
N ALA A 244 1.81 12.09 7.10
CA ALA A 244 0.84 11.84 8.16
C ALA A 244 0.28 10.41 8.14
N TYR A 245 0.29 9.73 6.99
CA TYR A 245 -0.25 8.38 6.84
C TYR A 245 0.43 7.65 5.68
N PHE A 246 1.11 6.54 5.97
CA PHE A 246 1.61 5.62 4.96
C PHE A 246 0.91 4.28 5.12
N PRO A 247 0.08 3.84 4.14
CA PRO A 247 -0.58 2.55 4.25
C PRO A 247 0.47 1.42 4.20
N GLN A 248 0.22 0.37 4.96
CA GLN A 248 0.89 -0.91 4.78
C GLN A 248 -0.07 -1.85 4.05
N VAL A 249 0.18 -2.04 2.76
CA VAL A 249 -0.64 -2.85 1.85
C VAL A 249 0.12 -4.08 1.39
N ALA A 250 -0.58 -5.19 1.29
CA ALA A 250 -0.11 -6.43 0.69
C ALA A 250 -0.95 -6.69 -0.56
N ASN A 251 -0.30 -6.95 -1.70
CA ASN A 251 -0.99 -7.26 -2.95
C ASN A 251 -0.48 -8.52 -3.63
N VAL A 252 -1.39 -9.22 -4.29
CA VAL A 252 -1.08 -10.36 -5.14
C VAL A 252 -1.89 -10.30 -6.42
N ILE A 253 -1.32 -10.84 -7.49
CA ILE A 253 -2.09 -11.13 -8.71
C ILE A 253 -2.84 -12.43 -8.45
N ALA A 254 -4.17 -12.35 -8.48
CA ALA A 254 -5.03 -13.50 -8.29
C ALA A 254 -4.84 -14.45 -9.47
N LEU A 255 -4.34 -15.64 -9.17
CA LEU A 255 -4.17 -16.67 -10.17
C LEU A 255 -5.54 -17.29 -10.49
N PRO A 256 -5.69 -17.93 -11.66
CA PRO A 256 -6.78 -18.87 -11.83
C PRO A 256 -6.64 -19.86 -10.68
N ILE A 257 -7.61 -19.83 -9.76
CA ILE A 257 -7.99 -21.07 -9.09
C ILE A 257 -8.39 -21.92 -10.28
N ASP A 258 -7.55 -22.88 -10.70
CA ASP A 258 -7.84 -23.76 -11.84
C ASP A 258 -9.32 -24.01 -11.83
N ALA A 259 -10.01 -23.55 -12.89
CA ALA A 259 -11.45 -23.33 -12.88
C ALA A 259 -12.15 -24.66 -12.73
N ASP A 260 -12.19 -25.08 -11.49
CA ASP A 260 -12.72 -26.31 -11.03
C ASP A 260 -14.09 -25.92 -10.55
N HIS A 261 -14.99 -25.78 -11.52
CA HIS A 261 -16.41 -25.56 -11.28
C HIS A 261 -16.92 -26.55 -10.21
N ILE A 262 -16.38 -27.77 -10.19
CA ILE A 262 -16.64 -28.78 -9.16
C ILE A 262 -16.11 -28.32 -7.79
N GLY A 263 -14.87 -27.84 -7.71
CA GLY A 263 -14.26 -27.25 -6.52
C GLY A 263 -15.03 -26.06 -5.95
N ASP A 264 -15.57 -25.18 -6.78
CA ASP A 264 -16.35 -24.02 -6.32
C ASP A 264 -17.74 -24.43 -5.80
N ILE A 265 -18.40 -25.41 -6.43
CA ILE A 265 -19.62 -26.03 -5.90
C ILE A 265 -19.33 -26.73 -4.56
N ILE A 266 -18.19 -27.43 -4.46
CA ILE A 266 -17.76 -28.10 -3.21
C ILE A 266 -17.53 -27.08 -2.10
N LYS A 267 -16.86 -25.95 -2.38
CA LYS A 267 -16.63 -24.87 -1.40
C LYS A 267 -17.93 -24.21 -0.94
N ALA A 268 -18.85 -23.93 -1.85
CA ALA A 268 -20.16 -23.35 -1.51
C ALA A 268 -20.99 -24.28 -0.61
N ASN A 269 -20.76 -25.59 -0.68
CA ASN A 269 -21.49 -26.62 0.06
C ASN A 269 -20.61 -27.35 1.10
N LEU A 270 -19.48 -26.75 1.48
CA LEU A 270 -18.41 -27.43 2.22
C LEU A 270 -18.87 -27.88 3.61
N ALA A 271 -19.73 -27.13 4.29
CA ALA A 271 -20.26 -27.50 5.61
C ALA A 271 -21.01 -28.86 5.61
N SER A 272 -21.67 -29.19 4.50
CA SER A 272 -22.39 -30.46 4.33
C SER A 272 -21.50 -31.55 3.73
N LEU A 273 -20.63 -31.21 2.77
CA LEU A 273 -19.75 -32.16 2.08
C LEU A 273 -18.52 -32.55 2.93
N ALA A 274 -18.09 -31.70 3.87
CA ALA A 274 -16.94 -31.94 4.73
C ALA A 274 -17.10 -33.14 5.66
N LYS A 275 -18.33 -33.65 5.86
CA LYS A 275 -18.59 -34.79 6.76
C LYS A 275 -18.50 -36.16 6.06
N LEU A 276 -18.39 -36.17 4.73
CA LEU A 276 -18.43 -37.41 3.94
C LEU A 276 -17.09 -38.16 3.98
N THR A 277 -17.13 -39.46 4.27
CA THR A 277 -15.92 -40.32 4.41
C THR A 277 -15.79 -41.39 3.33
N SER A 278 -16.79 -41.57 2.47
CA SER A 278 -16.72 -42.48 1.31
C SER A 278 -17.51 -41.97 0.10
N VAL A 279 -17.20 -42.52 -1.08
CA VAL A 279 -17.93 -42.24 -2.33
C VAL A 279 -19.40 -42.66 -2.21
N ASP A 280 -19.72 -43.75 -1.51
CA ASP A 280 -21.10 -44.22 -1.32
C ASP A 280 -21.96 -43.20 -0.55
N GLN A 281 -21.39 -42.51 0.43
CA GLN A 281 -22.09 -41.44 1.14
C GLN A 281 -22.36 -40.23 0.23
N LEU A 282 -21.41 -39.89 -0.64
CA LEU A 282 -21.60 -38.82 -1.63
C LEU A 282 -22.70 -39.19 -2.64
N ILE A 283 -22.70 -40.41 -3.16
CA ILE A 283 -23.77 -40.91 -4.05
C ILE A 283 -25.14 -40.82 -3.34
N GLY A 284 -25.19 -41.22 -2.07
CA GLY A 284 -26.38 -41.05 -1.24
C GLY A 284 -26.85 -39.59 -1.19
N VAL A 285 -25.97 -38.65 -0.85
CA VAL A 285 -26.30 -37.21 -0.79
C VAL A 285 -26.76 -36.67 -2.14
N LEU A 286 -26.10 -37.03 -3.24
CA LEU A 286 -26.48 -36.60 -4.59
C LEU A 286 -27.86 -37.16 -5.01
N SER A 287 -28.21 -38.37 -4.54
CA SER A 287 -29.53 -38.96 -4.82
C SER A 287 -30.68 -38.28 -4.06
N PHE A 288 -30.43 -37.75 -2.86
CA PHE A 288 -31.44 -37.06 -2.05
C PHE A 288 -31.50 -35.55 -2.31
N ASN A 289 -30.40 -34.92 -2.75
CA ASN A 289 -30.32 -33.50 -3.05
C ASN A 289 -30.17 -33.28 -4.57
N GLN A 290 -31.31 -33.30 -5.26
CA GLN A 290 -31.37 -33.19 -6.72
C GLN A 290 -30.86 -31.84 -7.25
N ALA A 291 -30.96 -30.77 -6.45
CA ALA A 291 -30.40 -29.45 -6.78
C ALA A 291 -28.86 -29.51 -6.80
N LEU A 292 -28.25 -30.07 -5.76
CA LEU A 292 -26.79 -30.23 -5.70
C LEU A 292 -26.27 -31.18 -6.80
N SER A 293 -27.00 -32.27 -7.07
CA SER A 293 -26.68 -33.17 -8.19
C SER A 293 -26.72 -32.46 -9.54
N SER A 294 -27.71 -31.58 -9.77
CA SER A 294 -27.79 -30.81 -11.02
C SER A 294 -26.64 -29.81 -11.18
N MET A 295 -26.09 -29.25 -10.09
CA MET A 295 -24.93 -28.36 -10.13
C MET A 295 -23.65 -29.09 -10.58
N PHE A 296 -23.45 -30.33 -10.14
CA PHE A 296 -22.31 -31.16 -10.55
C PHE A 296 -22.46 -31.76 -11.96
N GLY A 297 -23.66 -31.75 -12.54
CA GLY A 297 -23.92 -32.28 -13.88
C GLY A 297 -23.62 -33.78 -14.00
N ALA A 298 -22.95 -34.18 -15.09
CA ALA A 298 -22.62 -35.57 -15.40
C ALA A 298 -21.23 -36.02 -14.89
N VAL A 299 -20.67 -35.32 -13.89
CA VAL A 299 -19.34 -35.63 -13.34
C VAL A 299 -19.40 -36.90 -12.50
N ASP A 300 -18.40 -37.76 -12.64
CA ASP A 300 -18.28 -39.01 -11.88
C ASP A 300 -18.18 -38.71 -10.36
N PRO A 301 -19.05 -39.28 -9.52
CA PRO A 301 -18.98 -39.17 -8.06
C PRO A 301 -17.61 -39.50 -7.46
N VAL A 302 -16.84 -40.40 -8.07
CA VAL A 302 -15.47 -40.71 -7.60
C VAL A 302 -14.55 -39.50 -7.73
N GLN A 303 -14.65 -38.74 -8.83
CA GLN A 303 -13.86 -37.54 -9.07
C GLN A 303 -14.27 -36.39 -8.14
N ILE A 304 -15.59 -36.21 -7.94
CA ILE A 304 -16.11 -35.23 -6.99
C ILE A 304 -15.63 -35.54 -5.58
N PHE A 305 -15.67 -36.82 -5.17
CA PHE A 305 -15.21 -37.24 -3.84
C PHE A 305 -13.70 -37.07 -3.67
N SER A 306 -12.89 -37.43 -4.68
CA SER A 306 -11.45 -37.17 -4.67
C SER A 306 -11.16 -35.69 -4.45
N ARG A 307 -11.90 -34.82 -5.14
CA ARG A 307 -11.74 -33.38 -5.03
C ARG A 307 -12.19 -32.82 -3.67
N ILE A 308 -13.24 -33.38 -3.07
CA ILE A 308 -13.64 -33.08 -1.69
C ILE A 308 -12.50 -33.46 -0.73
N GLN A 309 -11.86 -34.61 -0.93
CA GLN A 309 -10.75 -35.06 -0.08
C GLN A 309 -9.49 -34.19 -0.26
N GLU A 310 -9.20 -33.73 -1.47
CA GLU A 310 -8.12 -32.77 -1.72
C GLU A 310 -8.38 -31.43 -1.03
N LEU A 311 -9.60 -30.89 -1.10
CA LEU A 311 -9.96 -29.64 -0.43
C LEU A 311 -10.01 -29.78 1.11
N LYS A 312 -10.37 -30.96 1.62
CA LYS A 312 -10.22 -31.31 3.04
C LYS A 312 -8.75 -31.45 3.45
N GLY A 313 -7.92 -32.00 2.56
CA GLY A 313 -6.48 -32.12 2.74
C GLY A 313 -5.78 -30.76 2.75
N ALA A 314 -6.24 -29.83 1.93
CA ALA A 314 -5.83 -28.42 1.98
C ALA A 314 -6.37 -27.69 3.24
N ALA A 315 -7.47 -28.17 3.83
CA ALA A 315 -7.94 -27.75 5.16
C ALA A 315 -7.17 -28.44 6.32
N ASN A 316 -6.24 -29.35 6.01
CA ASN A 316 -5.27 -29.88 6.96
C ASN A 316 -4.06 -28.91 6.97
N PRO A 317 -3.78 -28.18 8.07
CA PRO A 317 -2.76 -27.11 8.10
C PRO A 317 -1.30 -27.57 7.93
N ALA A 318 -1.07 -28.83 7.54
CA ALA A 318 0.23 -29.49 7.57
C ALA A 318 0.88 -29.64 6.19
N THR A 319 0.24 -29.20 5.10
CA THR A 319 0.93 -29.02 3.81
C THR A 319 1.02 -27.54 3.54
N PRO A 320 2.13 -26.87 3.90
CA PRO A 320 2.30 -25.48 3.55
C PRO A 320 2.18 -25.37 2.03
N VAL A 321 1.37 -24.44 1.53
CA VAL A 321 1.58 -23.89 0.19
C VAL A 321 2.91 -23.13 0.27
N ALA A 322 4.00 -23.89 0.26
CA ALA A 322 5.35 -23.43 0.50
C ALA A 322 5.88 -22.79 -0.78
N GLY A 323 5.41 -21.59 -1.07
CA GLY A 323 5.92 -20.76 -2.15
C GLY A 323 5.48 -19.32 -1.96
N SER A 324 6.41 -18.37 -2.13
CA SER A 324 6.09 -16.94 -2.20
C SER A 324 5.01 -16.70 -3.28
N PRO A 325 3.97 -15.87 -3.02
CA PRO A 325 2.95 -15.56 -4.03
C PRO A 325 3.54 -15.10 -5.37
N LYS A 326 4.65 -14.33 -5.34
CA LYS A 326 5.37 -13.87 -6.54
C LYS A 326 5.95 -15.03 -7.36
N VAL A 327 6.41 -16.11 -6.72
CA VAL A 327 6.93 -17.31 -7.43
C VAL A 327 5.79 -17.97 -8.20
N ALA A 328 4.64 -18.19 -7.55
CA ALA A 328 3.48 -18.81 -8.20
C ALA A 328 2.94 -17.96 -9.36
N GLU A 329 2.92 -16.63 -9.21
CA GLU A 329 2.56 -15.71 -10.29
C GLU A 329 3.50 -15.83 -11.49
N PHE A 330 4.81 -15.79 -11.24
CA PHE A 330 5.83 -15.95 -12.28
C PHE A 330 5.69 -17.30 -12.99
N ASP A 331 5.59 -18.40 -12.24
CA ASP A 331 5.55 -19.75 -12.81
C ASP A 331 4.31 -19.96 -13.71
N ILE A 332 3.17 -19.35 -13.38
CA ILE A 332 1.97 -19.40 -14.25
C ILE A 332 2.17 -18.56 -15.51
N LEU A 333 2.63 -17.32 -15.38
CA LEU A 333 2.83 -16.41 -16.51
C LEU A 333 3.95 -16.88 -17.44
N ALA A 334 4.99 -17.51 -16.89
CA ALA A 334 6.12 -18.08 -17.59
C ALA A 334 5.92 -19.58 -17.95
N SER A 335 4.71 -20.13 -17.80
CA SER A 335 4.43 -21.55 -18.06
C SER A 335 4.62 -21.98 -19.52
N GLY A 336 4.63 -21.03 -20.45
CA GLY A 336 4.75 -21.29 -21.90
C GLY A 336 3.48 -21.83 -22.55
N LYS A 337 2.36 -21.91 -21.83
CA LYS A 337 1.06 -22.26 -22.41
C LYS A 337 0.60 -21.15 -23.36
N ASP A 338 0.04 -21.51 -24.51
CA ASP A 338 -0.52 -20.56 -25.48
C ASP A 338 -1.61 -19.67 -24.86
N LEU A 339 -2.48 -20.28 -24.06
CA LEU A 339 -3.54 -19.61 -23.29
C LEU A 339 -3.36 -19.92 -21.80
N ILE A 340 -3.46 -18.87 -20.99
CA ILE A 340 -3.35 -18.94 -19.53
C ILE A 340 -4.67 -18.44 -18.95
N GLY A 341 -5.27 -19.24 -18.06
CA GLY A 341 -6.58 -18.96 -17.48
C GLY A 341 -7.73 -19.07 -18.48
N ILE A 342 -8.88 -18.45 -18.18
CA ILE A 342 -10.12 -18.63 -18.94
C ILE A 342 -10.66 -17.28 -19.41
N ASN A 343 -11.13 -17.24 -20.66
CA ASN A 343 -11.83 -16.05 -21.16
C ASN A 343 -13.29 -16.03 -20.70
N SER A 344 -13.53 -15.77 -19.41
CA SER A 344 -14.86 -15.50 -18.84
C SER A 344 -14.86 -14.21 -18.02
N ILE A 345 -16.03 -13.59 -17.86
CA ILE A 345 -16.19 -12.34 -17.10
C ILE A 345 -15.77 -12.54 -15.64
N ASP A 346 -16.05 -13.71 -15.07
CA ASP A 346 -15.73 -14.06 -13.69
C ASP A 346 -14.30 -14.61 -13.52
N SER A 347 -13.53 -14.74 -14.61
CA SER A 347 -12.16 -15.23 -14.53
C SER A 347 -11.22 -14.16 -13.97
N ARG A 348 -10.39 -14.57 -13.01
CA ARG A 348 -9.36 -13.73 -12.39
C ARG A 348 -8.11 -13.51 -13.24
N LEU A 349 -7.89 -14.35 -14.25
CA LEU A 349 -6.76 -14.21 -15.16
C LEU A 349 -7.11 -14.79 -16.53
N HIS A 350 -6.83 -14.00 -17.57
CA HIS A 350 -6.85 -14.44 -18.96
C HIS A 350 -5.67 -13.81 -19.69
N ALA A 351 -4.76 -14.65 -20.20
CA ALA A 351 -3.61 -14.19 -20.95
C ALA A 351 -3.33 -15.08 -22.17
N LYS A 352 -2.63 -14.50 -23.15
CA LYS A 352 -2.15 -15.18 -24.35
C LYS A 352 -0.63 -15.02 -24.43
N THR A 353 0.09 -16.13 -24.53
CA THR A 353 1.51 -16.10 -24.89
C THR A 353 1.62 -15.75 -26.38
N LEU A 354 2.34 -14.68 -26.70
CA LEU A 354 2.55 -14.29 -28.09
C LEU A 354 3.57 -15.22 -28.74
N LYS A 355 3.32 -15.58 -30.01
CA LYS A 355 4.30 -16.27 -30.83
C LYS A 355 5.43 -15.33 -31.20
N ASP A 356 6.61 -15.89 -31.48
CA ASP A 356 7.82 -15.11 -31.81
C ASP A 356 7.59 -14.11 -32.97
N ASP A 357 6.86 -14.50 -34.01
CA ASP A 357 6.54 -13.65 -35.16
C ASP A 357 5.54 -12.51 -34.85
N GLU A 358 4.87 -12.54 -33.69
CA GLU A 358 3.94 -11.50 -33.26
C GLU A 358 4.63 -10.31 -32.56
N TRP A 359 5.84 -10.46 -32.05
CA TRP A 359 6.52 -9.41 -31.26
C TRP A 359 8.00 -9.18 -31.60
N ARG A 360 8.67 -10.15 -32.22
CA ARG A 360 10.05 -9.98 -32.69
C ARG A 360 10.09 -9.04 -33.89
N THR A 361 11.09 -8.18 -33.90
CA THR A 361 11.29 -7.18 -34.95
C THR A 361 12.63 -7.32 -35.65
N GLY A 362 13.52 -8.19 -35.13
CA GLY A 362 14.90 -8.32 -35.57
C GLY A 362 15.84 -7.31 -34.92
N ASP A 363 15.35 -6.51 -33.97
CA ASP A 363 16.17 -5.64 -33.13
C ASP A 363 16.98 -6.47 -32.13
N ILE A 364 18.20 -6.03 -31.82
CA ILE A 364 19.10 -6.75 -30.92
C ILE A 364 18.55 -6.89 -29.50
N LEU A 365 17.74 -5.93 -29.03
CA LEU A 365 17.16 -5.93 -27.70
C LEU A 365 16.19 -7.10 -27.47
N GLU A 366 15.66 -7.71 -28.52
CA GLU A 366 14.76 -8.87 -28.37
C GLU A 366 15.48 -10.09 -27.76
N GLN A 367 16.82 -10.13 -27.78
CA GLN A 367 17.63 -11.16 -27.11
C GLN A 367 17.49 -11.14 -25.58
N LEU A 368 17.06 -10.02 -25.00
CA LEU A 368 16.75 -9.92 -23.57
C LEU A 368 15.51 -10.75 -23.19
N LEU A 369 14.61 -11.00 -24.13
CA LEU A 369 13.31 -11.58 -23.87
C LEU A 369 13.26 -13.04 -24.30
N THR A 370 12.82 -13.90 -23.38
CA THR A 370 12.44 -15.28 -23.70
C THR A 370 10.97 -15.37 -24.13
N ARG A 371 10.10 -14.50 -23.57
CA ARG A 371 8.65 -14.58 -23.81
C ARG A 371 7.96 -13.25 -23.56
N VAL A 372 6.92 -13.01 -24.36
CA VAL A 372 5.98 -11.89 -24.19
C VAL A 372 4.57 -12.46 -24.02
N VAL A 373 3.89 -12.07 -22.96
CA VAL A 373 2.54 -12.53 -22.63
C VAL A 373 1.60 -11.33 -22.55
N ALA A 374 0.59 -11.34 -23.41
CA ALA A 374 -0.48 -10.35 -23.42
C ALA A 374 -1.55 -10.74 -22.38
N VAL A 375 -1.58 -10.03 -21.25
CA VAL A 375 -2.51 -10.29 -20.15
C VAL A 375 -3.78 -9.48 -20.37
N LYS A 376 -4.79 -10.10 -20.97
CA LYS A 376 -6.07 -9.46 -21.33
C LYS A 376 -6.96 -9.16 -20.13
N ARG A 377 -6.85 -9.98 -19.09
CA ARG A 377 -7.56 -9.80 -17.82
C ARG A 377 -6.66 -10.29 -16.70
N LEU A 378 -6.56 -9.52 -15.64
CA LEU A 378 -5.99 -9.90 -14.35
C LEU A 378 -6.80 -9.26 -13.24
N THR A 379 -6.83 -9.92 -12.08
CA THR A 379 -7.37 -9.39 -10.84
C THR A 379 -6.25 -9.21 -9.83
N GLU A 380 -6.03 -7.98 -9.37
CA GLU A 380 -5.17 -7.68 -8.22
C GLU A 380 -6.02 -7.75 -6.95
N VAL A 381 -5.60 -8.52 -5.96
CA VAL A 381 -6.16 -8.49 -4.60
C VAL A 381 -5.23 -7.67 -3.73
N THR A 382 -5.75 -6.57 -3.17
CA THR A 382 -4.99 -5.67 -2.29
C THR A 382 -5.61 -5.65 -0.90
N CYS A 383 -4.82 -5.89 0.13
CA CYS A 383 -5.22 -5.92 1.53
C CYS A 383 -4.45 -4.86 2.33
N LEU A 384 -5.18 -4.02 3.08
CA LEU A 384 -4.59 -3.10 4.05
C LEU A 384 -4.45 -3.83 5.39
N TYR A 385 -3.23 -3.94 5.91
CA TYR A 385 -2.95 -4.65 7.17
C TYR A 385 -2.44 -3.75 8.29
N GLY A 386 -2.05 -2.51 7.99
CA GLY A 386 -1.52 -1.55 8.95
C GLY A 386 -1.19 -0.20 8.32
N PHE A 387 -0.52 0.67 9.06
CA PHE A 387 0.03 1.92 8.54
C PHE A 387 1.22 2.39 9.39
N THR A 388 2.04 3.28 8.84
CA THR A 388 3.10 4.00 9.58
C THR A 388 2.89 5.51 9.45
N ARG A 389 3.69 6.29 10.19
CA ARG A 389 3.71 7.76 10.14
C ARG A 389 5.13 8.25 10.22
N LEU A 390 5.35 9.46 9.71
CA LEU A 390 6.65 10.16 9.65
C LEU A 390 7.63 9.48 8.69
N GLU A 391 7.75 8.16 8.78
CA GLU A 391 8.61 7.33 7.94
C GLU A 391 7.77 6.21 7.31
N PRO A 392 7.88 6.01 5.98
CA PRO A 392 7.26 4.87 5.33
C PRO A 392 7.90 3.56 5.81
N ALA A 393 7.12 2.48 5.85
CA ALA A 393 7.70 1.15 5.99
C ALA A 393 8.61 0.83 4.77
N PRO A 394 9.79 0.22 4.97
CA PRO A 394 10.57 -0.41 3.91
C PRO A 394 9.69 -1.30 3.05
N VAL A 395 9.98 -1.35 1.75
CA VAL A 395 9.27 -2.27 0.85
C VAL A 395 10.16 -3.49 0.61
N ALA A 396 9.60 -4.69 0.73
CA ALA A 396 10.32 -5.92 0.38
C ALA A 396 10.37 -6.07 -1.13
N SER A 397 11.53 -6.48 -1.63
CA SER A 397 11.82 -6.61 -3.06
C SER A 397 11.35 -7.92 -3.67
N ASP A 398 11.40 -8.99 -2.90
CA ASP A 398 11.05 -10.36 -3.31
C ASP A 398 9.57 -10.71 -3.05
N GLY A 399 8.77 -9.73 -2.60
CA GLY A 399 7.38 -9.92 -2.21
C GLY A 399 7.20 -10.59 -0.85
N SER A 400 8.26 -10.75 -0.04
CA SER A 400 8.13 -11.21 1.33
C SER A 400 7.61 -10.07 2.22
N LEU A 401 6.32 -10.11 2.52
CA LEU A 401 5.74 -9.22 3.55
C LEU A 401 6.44 -9.41 4.92
N GLU A 402 7.06 -10.57 5.11
CA GLU A 402 7.89 -10.96 6.25
C GLU A 402 9.04 -9.96 6.47
N GLU A 403 9.81 -9.59 5.43
CA GLU A 403 10.90 -8.61 5.56
C GLU A 403 10.38 -7.20 5.93
N VAL A 404 9.23 -6.78 5.35
CA VAL A 404 8.60 -5.48 5.66
C VAL A 404 8.12 -5.39 7.11
N LEU A 405 7.47 -6.44 7.60
CA LEU A 405 6.90 -6.51 8.95
C LEU A 405 7.97 -6.69 10.02
N LEU A 406 9.07 -7.36 9.70
CA LEU A 406 10.24 -7.45 10.56
C LEU A 406 10.95 -6.10 10.69
N ALA A 407 10.98 -5.28 9.63
CA ALA A 407 11.70 -4.02 9.62
C ALA A 407 11.01 -2.88 10.41
N VAL A 408 9.66 -2.84 10.49
CA VAL A 408 8.92 -1.72 11.13
C VAL A 408 7.74 -2.15 12.00
N GLU A 409 7.73 -1.64 13.23
CA GLU A 409 6.59 -1.70 14.18
C GLU A 409 5.48 -0.71 13.75
N GLY A 410 4.72 -1.07 12.71
CA GLY A 410 3.57 -0.27 12.24
C GLY A 410 2.35 -0.32 13.17
N ALA A 411 1.49 0.69 13.08
CA ALA A 411 0.26 0.76 13.87
C ALA A 411 -0.77 -0.27 13.40
N SER A 412 -1.46 -0.88 14.37
CA SER A 412 -2.56 -1.80 14.13
C SER A 412 -3.83 -1.06 13.69
N LEU A 413 -4.61 -1.71 12.82
CA LEU A 413 -5.95 -1.25 12.45
C LEU A 413 -7.00 -1.49 13.57
N GLY A 414 -6.59 -2.14 14.66
CA GLY A 414 -7.41 -2.60 15.78
C GLY A 414 -7.51 -4.12 15.83
N GLU A 415 -7.93 -4.68 16.96
CA GLU A 415 -8.08 -6.13 17.12
C GLU A 415 -9.24 -6.65 16.26
N ALA A 416 -8.93 -7.49 15.27
CA ALA A 416 -9.92 -8.10 14.38
C ALA A 416 -9.41 -9.44 13.83
N ASP A 417 -10.34 -10.36 13.57
CA ASP A 417 -10.12 -11.63 12.85
C ASP A 417 -10.21 -11.47 11.32
N TRP A 418 -10.17 -10.22 10.85
CA TRP A 418 -10.38 -9.89 9.45
C TRP A 418 -9.62 -8.63 9.06
N LEU A 419 -9.31 -8.52 7.76
CA LEU A 419 -8.63 -7.36 7.19
C LEU A 419 -9.38 -6.80 5.97
N PRO A 420 -9.40 -5.48 5.78
CA PRO A 420 -10.01 -4.84 4.64
C PRO A 420 -9.20 -5.12 3.36
N ALA A 421 -9.87 -5.68 2.36
CA ALA A 421 -9.28 -6.00 1.08
C ALA A 421 -10.21 -5.62 -0.09
N ILE A 422 -9.64 -5.44 -1.29
CA ILE A 422 -10.38 -5.16 -2.52
C ILE A 422 -9.86 -6.02 -3.67
N GLU A 423 -10.75 -6.32 -4.62
CA GLU A 423 -10.41 -6.89 -5.92
C GLU A 423 -10.45 -5.77 -6.96
N GLN A 424 -9.38 -5.63 -7.73
CA GLN A 424 -9.29 -4.67 -8.82
C GLN A 424 -8.96 -5.41 -10.10
N ASN A 425 -9.72 -5.15 -11.16
CA ASN A 425 -9.49 -5.78 -12.46
C ASN A 425 -8.66 -4.86 -13.35
N GLY A 426 -7.92 -5.46 -14.26
CA GLY A 426 -7.26 -4.75 -15.34
C GLY A 426 -6.63 -5.67 -16.36
N GLU A 427 -5.67 -5.13 -17.08
CA GLU A 427 -4.91 -5.81 -18.14
C GLU A 427 -3.42 -5.49 -17.98
N GLY A 428 -2.57 -6.16 -18.75
CA GLY A 428 -1.13 -5.96 -18.68
C GLY A 428 -0.32 -6.66 -19.75
N ILE A 429 0.99 -6.53 -19.60
CA ILE A 429 2.01 -7.18 -20.42
C ILE A 429 3.01 -7.80 -19.46
N PHE A 430 3.22 -9.11 -19.58
CA PHE A 430 4.28 -9.80 -18.86
C PHE A 430 5.44 -10.11 -19.81
N LEU A 431 6.64 -9.75 -19.37
CA LEU A 431 7.89 -9.93 -20.06
C LEU A 431 8.74 -10.91 -19.26
N GLN A 432 9.11 -12.03 -19.86
CA GLN A 432 10.09 -12.94 -19.29
C GLN A 432 11.45 -12.68 -19.91
N PHE A 433 12.46 -12.51 -19.06
CA PHE A 433 13.81 -12.21 -19.48
C PHE A 433 14.70 -13.46 -19.47
N ASP A 434 15.68 -13.48 -20.37
CA ASP A 434 16.75 -14.49 -20.34
C ASP A 434 17.72 -14.19 -19.18
N PRO A 435 17.85 -15.11 -18.20
CA PRO A 435 18.80 -14.95 -17.09
C PRO A 435 20.25 -14.76 -17.54
N ALA A 436 20.67 -15.41 -18.63
CA ALA A 436 22.04 -15.29 -19.13
C ALA A 436 22.30 -13.89 -19.69
N ALA A 437 21.38 -13.37 -20.50
CA ALA A 437 21.47 -12.03 -21.08
C ALA A 437 21.48 -10.93 -20.00
N VAL A 438 20.57 -11.01 -19.02
CA VAL A 438 20.54 -10.03 -17.91
C VAL A 438 21.80 -10.14 -17.04
N SER A 439 22.26 -11.36 -16.76
CA SER A 439 23.50 -11.57 -16.00
C SER A 439 24.70 -10.95 -16.70
N ALA A 440 24.83 -11.10 -18.02
CA ALA A 440 25.94 -10.53 -18.79
C ALA A 440 25.98 -8.99 -18.68
N ILE A 441 24.81 -8.32 -18.73
CA ILE A 441 24.71 -6.86 -18.56
C ILE A 441 25.10 -6.44 -17.15
N VAL A 442 24.51 -7.08 -16.14
CA VAL A 442 24.73 -6.73 -14.73
C VAL A 442 26.18 -7.00 -14.31
N GLN A 443 26.82 -8.01 -14.89
CA GLN A 443 28.21 -8.38 -14.63
C GLN A 443 29.24 -7.59 -15.45
N SER A 444 28.83 -6.65 -16.29
CA SER A 444 29.77 -5.72 -16.91
C SER A 444 30.51 -4.93 -15.82
N LYS A 445 31.78 -4.58 -16.06
CA LYS A 445 32.60 -3.85 -15.07
C LYS A 445 31.88 -2.58 -14.58
N PHE A 446 31.31 -1.82 -15.51
CA PHE A 446 30.60 -0.58 -15.20
C PHE A 446 29.38 -0.81 -14.29
N ASN A 447 28.55 -1.82 -14.60
CA ASN A 447 27.36 -2.11 -13.81
C ASN A 447 27.66 -2.76 -12.45
N ILE A 448 28.71 -3.58 -12.34
CA ILE A 448 29.15 -4.14 -11.05
C ILE A 448 29.50 -3.03 -10.07
N ASP A 449 30.26 -2.02 -10.51
CA ASP A 449 30.67 -0.90 -9.65
C ASP A 449 29.42 -0.12 -9.16
N ARG A 450 28.48 0.15 -10.06
CA ARG A 450 27.20 0.84 -9.75
C ARG A 450 26.33 0.05 -8.77
N VAL A 451 26.19 -1.26 -8.99
CA VAL A 451 25.44 -2.17 -8.10
C VAL A 451 26.07 -2.23 -6.72
N ASN A 452 27.41 -2.23 -6.63
CA ASN A 452 28.12 -2.19 -5.35
C ASN A 452 27.89 -0.89 -4.58
N GLU A 453 27.92 0.27 -5.27
CA GLU A 453 27.60 1.56 -4.65
C GLU A 453 26.16 1.59 -4.13
N LEU A 454 25.19 1.11 -4.92
CA LEU A 454 23.80 0.97 -4.50
C LEU A 454 23.65 0.04 -3.29
N ARG A 455 24.33 -1.12 -3.29
CA ARG A 455 24.31 -2.06 -2.18
C ARG A 455 24.82 -1.41 -0.90
N LEU A 456 25.95 -0.71 -0.95
CA LEU A 456 26.51 -0.03 0.24
C LEU A 456 25.57 1.03 0.79
N ALA A 457 24.94 1.83 -0.08
CA ALA A 457 23.96 2.82 0.33
C ALA A 457 22.68 2.17 0.90
N TYR A 458 22.26 1.04 0.34
CA TYR A 458 21.11 0.28 0.83
C TYR A 458 21.41 -0.38 2.19
N ASP A 459 22.60 -0.92 2.39
CA ASP A 459 23.05 -1.50 3.66
C ASP A 459 23.09 -0.42 4.77
N ASP A 460 23.57 0.79 4.46
CA ASP A 460 23.53 1.94 5.39
C ASP A 460 22.09 2.36 5.73
N TRP A 461 21.22 2.43 4.72
CA TRP A 461 19.81 2.75 4.92
C TRP A 461 19.11 1.68 5.77
N THR A 462 19.32 0.40 5.46
CA THR A 462 18.69 -0.71 6.17
C THR A 462 19.26 -0.95 7.57
N GLY A 463 20.50 -0.55 7.84
CA GLY A 463 21.14 -0.69 9.16
C GLY A 463 20.45 0.08 10.29
N LYS A 464 19.49 0.95 9.96
CA LYS A 464 18.67 1.70 10.92
C LYS A 464 17.46 0.90 11.43
N PHE A 465 17.09 -0.20 10.76
CA PHE A 465 15.97 -1.05 11.14
C PHE A 465 16.45 -2.22 12.01
N LYS A 466 15.59 -2.69 12.93
CA LYS A 466 15.94 -3.83 13.81
C LYS A 466 16.17 -5.12 13.01
N ASN A 467 15.44 -5.28 11.90
CA ASN A 467 15.63 -6.36 10.94
C ASN A 467 15.82 -5.70 9.57
N SER A 468 17.05 -5.73 9.06
CA SER A 468 17.42 -5.11 7.80
C SER A 468 16.96 -5.98 6.62
N PRO A 469 16.12 -5.46 5.71
CA PRO A 469 15.77 -6.16 4.49
C PRO A 469 17.01 -6.49 3.65
N SER A 470 16.94 -7.58 2.89
CA SER A 470 18.07 -8.00 2.06
C SER A 470 18.19 -7.12 0.81
N PHE A 471 19.42 -6.88 0.34
CA PHE A 471 19.63 -6.15 -0.91
C PHE A 471 19.12 -6.98 -2.10
N PRO A 472 18.24 -6.45 -2.96
CA PRO A 472 17.58 -7.25 -4.00
C PRO A 472 18.49 -7.73 -5.14
N GLY A 473 19.69 -7.15 -5.26
CA GLY A 473 20.68 -7.50 -6.28
C GLY A 473 20.55 -6.68 -7.57
N GLY A 474 21.62 -6.73 -8.38
CA GLY A 474 21.71 -5.92 -9.60
C GLY A 474 20.69 -6.30 -10.69
N ALA A 475 20.25 -7.56 -10.75
CA ALA A 475 19.20 -7.99 -11.68
C ALA A 475 17.87 -7.31 -11.37
N TYR A 476 17.51 -7.18 -10.09
CA TYR A 476 16.32 -6.44 -9.67
C TYR A 476 16.44 -4.96 -10.04
N THR A 477 17.56 -4.30 -9.67
CA THR A 477 17.80 -2.88 -9.99
C THR A 477 17.70 -2.60 -11.50
N PHE A 478 18.27 -3.48 -12.32
CA PHE A 478 18.20 -3.37 -13.78
C PHE A 478 16.76 -3.49 -14.29
N LEU A 479 16.04 -4.55 -13.91
CA LEU A 479 14.66 -4.77 -14.36
C LEU A 479 13.71 -3.69 -13.85
N HIS A 480 13.94 -3.19 -12.63
CA HIS A 480 13.18 -2.10 -12.01
C HIS A 480 13.42 -0.75 -12.72
N SER A 481 14.68 -0.45 -13.09
CA SER A 481 14.97 0.74 -13.89
C SER A 481 14.35 0.63 -15.28
N LEU A 482 14.41 -0.56 -15.89
CA LEU A 482 13.81 -0.82 -17.21
C LEU A 482 12.28 -0.73 -17.17
N SER A 483 11.62 -1.23 -16.13
CA SER A 483 10.16 -1.14 -15.98
C SER A 483 9.71 0.33 -15.88
N HIS A 484 10.44 1.18 -15.16
CA HIS A 484 10.14 2.61 -15.08
C HIS A 484 10.26 3.32 -16.44
N ALA A 485 11.34 3.02 -17.19
CA ALA A 485 11.53 3.54 -18.54
C ALA A 485 10.39 3.06 -19.48
N LEU A 486 10.02 1.79 -19.40
CA LEU A 486 8.95 1.20 -20.19
C LEU A 486 7.57 1.75 -19.85
N MET A 487 7.23 1.90 -18.56
CA MET A 487 5.96 2.49 -18.14
C MET A 487 5.79 3.90 -18.72
N SER A 488 6.87 4.70 -18.68
CA SER A 488 6.88 6.06 -19.21
C SER A 488 6.68 6.08 -20.73
N GLU A 489 7.32 5.18 -21.47
CA GLU A 489 7.17 5.07 -22.93
C GLU A 489 5.78 4.54 -23.32
N ILE A 490 5.32 3.47 -22.68
CA ILE A 490 4.03 2.84 -22.95
C ILE A 490 2.87 3.81 -22.68
N ALA A 491 2.94 4.61 -21.61
CA ALA A 491 1.92 5.59 -21.26
C ALA A 491 1.66 6.61 -22.38
N LEU A 492 2.63 6.88 -23.25
CA LEU A 492 2.47 7.79 -24.39
C LEU A 492 1.57 7.22 -25.50
N GLN A 493 1.41 5.89 -25.55
CA GLN A 493 0.74 5.20 -26.67
C GLN A 493 -0.48 4.38 -26.24
N CYS A 494 -0.53 3.89 -25.00
CA CYS A 494 -1.57 2.96 -24.54
C CYS A 494 -2.88 3.65 -24.12
N GLY A 495 -2.92 4.98 -24.04
CA GLY A 495 -4.10 5.75 -23.65
C GLY A 495 -4.38 5.79 -22.14
N TYR A 496 -3.54 5.16 -21.31
CA TYR A 496 -3.57 5.32 -19.85
C TYR A 496 -2.51 6.32 -19.40
N PRO A 497 -2.80 7.17 -18.40
CA PRO A 497 -1.76 7.97 -17.77
C PRO A 497 -0.79 7.05 -17.00
N ALA A 498 0.48 7.48 -16.87
CA ALA A 498 1.50 6.73 -16.14
C ALA A 498 1.08 6.38 -14.69
N THR A 499 0.26 7.22 -14.05
CA THR A 499 -0.30 6.99 -12.71
C THR A 499 -1.23 5.77 -12.60
N SER A 500 -1.70 5.24 -13.74
CA SER A 500 -2.60 4.07 -13.80
C SER A 500 -1.88 2.78 -14.18
N ILE A 501 -0.62 2.87 -14.62
CA ILE A 501 0.22 1.71 -14.93
C ILE A 501 1.06 1.44 -13.70
N LYS A 502 0.96 0.21 -13.19
CA LYS A 502 1.77 -0.34 -12.11
C LYS A 502 2.77 -1.33 -12.68
N GLU A 503 3.81 -1.58 -11.90
CA GLU A 503 4.77 -2.63 -12.18
C GLU A 503 4.73 -3.73 -11.11
N ARG A 504 5.30 -4.88 -11.50
CA ARG A 504 5.68 -5.95 -10.59
C ARG A 504 6.94 -6.60 -11.15
N VAL A 505 8.04 -6.52 -10.41
CA VAL A 505 9.34 -7.02 -10.84
C VAL A 505 9.57 -8.39 -10.19
N TYR A 506 9.96 -9.35 -11.03
CA TYR A 506 10.33 -10.69 -10.63
C TYR A 506 11.83 -10.83 -10.81
N ALA A 507 12.57 -10.89 -9.70
CA ALA A 507 13.99 -11.24 -9.67
C ALA A 507 14.20 -12.29 -8.57
N LEU A 508 13.66 -13.49 -8.78
CA LEU A 508 13.52 -14.51 -7.75
C LEU A 508 14.53 -15.67 -7.92
N PRO A 509 14.94 -16.33 -6.82
CA PRO A 509 15.78 -17.53 -6.88
C PRO A 509 15.11 -18.68 -7.64
N THR A 510 15.89 -19.57 -8.26
CA THR A 510 15.37 -20.76 -8.99
C THR A 510 14.89 -21.86 -8.05
N ASP A 511 15.61 -22.14 -6.95
CA ASP A 511 15.39 -23.35 -6.13
C ASP A 511 15.18 -23.05 -4.63
N GLY A 512 14.81 -21.82 -4.27
CA GLY A 512 14.72 -21.38 -2.86
C GLY A 512 16.08 -21.34 -2.14
N THR A 513 17.17 -21.71 -2.83
CA THR A 513 18.54 -21.50 -2.41
C THR A 513 18.94 -20.05 -2.67
N GLN A 514 19.37 -19.35 -1.62
CA GLN A 514 19.92 -18.01 -1.74
C GLN A 514 21.16 -18.04 -2.65
N GLY A 515 21.08 -17.45 -3.85
CA GLY A 515 22.26 -17.19 -4.66
C GLY A 515 22.04 -17.07 -6.17
N THR A 516 21.27 -17.97 -6.78
CA THR A 516 21.08 -17.95 -8.25
C THR A 516 19.68 -17.47 -8.58
N ILE A 517 19.58 -16.20 -8.99
CA ILE A 517 18.36 -15.63 -9.56
C ILE A 517 18.15 -16.25 -10.94
N GLY A 518 17.05 -16.98 -11.12
CA GLY A 518 16.69 -17.59 -12.41
C GLY A 518 15.29 -17.26 -12.90
N ARG A 519 14.45 -16.65 -12.06
CA ARG A 519 13.13 -16.16 -12.43
C ARG A 519 13.20 -14.65 -12.64
N LEU A 520 13.38 -14.24 -13.89
CA LEU A 520 13.47 -12.84 -14.29
C LEU A 520 12.25 -12.42 -15.12
N GLY A 521 11.51 -11.43 -14.64
CA GLY A 521 10.31 -10.96 -15.32
C GLY A 521 9.87 -9.56 -14.90
N ILE A 522 9.10 -8.92 -15.76
CA ILE A 522 8.39 -7.67 -15.46
C ILE A 522 6.93 -7.86 -15.87
N LEU A 523 5.99 -7.59 -14.96
CA LEU A 523 4.59 -7.41 -15.28
C LEU A 523 4.26 -5.93 -15.20
N LEU A 524 3.90 -5.32 -16.34
CA LEU A 524 3.32 -3.98 -16.39
C LEU A 524 1.82 -4.13 -16.51
N TYR A 525 1.06 -3.53 -15.60
CA TYR A 525 -0.38 -3.74 -15.54
C TYR A 525 -1.16 -2.52 -15.07
N THR A 526 -2.43 -2.48 -15.40
CA THR A 526 -3.39 -1.54 -14.79
C THR A 526 -4.18 -2.27 -13.71
N SER A 527 -4.60 -1.56 -12.66
CA SER A 527 -5.66 -2.04 -11.76
C SER A 527 -6.61 -0.92 -11.38
N ALA A 528 -7.72 -0.86 -12.10
CA ALA A 528 -8.75 0.16 -11.90
C ALA A 528 -9.85 -0.35 -10.95
N SER A 529 -10.41 0.57 -10.17
CA SER A 529 -11.58 0.32 -9.33
C SER A 529 -12.83 0.68 -10.12
N GLY A 530 -13.44 -0.30 -10.81
CA GLY A 530 -14.68 -0.12 -11.55
C GLY A 530 -15.08 -1.35 -12.35
N ALA A 531 -16.39 -1.57 -12.52
CA ALA A 531 -16.95 -2.63 -13.36
C ALA A 531 -16.84 -2.34 -14.87
N GLN A 532 -16.32 -1.17 -15.25
CA GLN A 532 -16.00 -0.85 -16.64
C GLN A 532 -14.62 -1.44 -16.94
N GLY A 533 -14.62 -2.47 -17.80
CA GLY A 533 -13.42 -3.20 -18.17
C GLY A 533 -12.31 -2.31 -18.73
N SER A 534 -11.10 -2.87 -18.80
CA SER A 534 -9.98 -2.22 -19.46
C SER A 534 -10.31 -1.93 -20.93
N LEU A 535 -9.79 -0.81 -21.45
CA LEU A 535 -10.03 -0.38 -22.84
C LEU A 535 -9.18 -1.16 -23.87
N GLY A 536 -8.39 -2.15 -23.44
CA GLY A 536 -7.50 -2.90 -24.32
C GLY A 536 -6.20 -2.17 -24.66
N GLY A 537 -6.01 -0.95 -24.17
CA GLY A 537 -4.93 -0.06 -24.59
C GLY A 537 -3.54 -0.56 -24.21
N LEU A 538 -3.38 -1.09 -22.99
CA LEU A 538 -2.08 -1.58 -22.51
C LEU A 538 -1.76 -2.94 -23.14
N VAL A 539 -2.72 -3.86 -23.18
CA VAL A 539 -2.52 -5.18 -23.79
C VAL A 539 -2.24 -5.09 -25.30
N ALA A 540 -2.78 -4.07 -25.99
CA ALA A 540 -2.49 -3.81 -27.40
C ALA A 540 -1.04 -3.39 -27.68
N MET A 541 -0.28 -2.99 -26.65
CA MET A 541 1.14 -2.65 -26.80
C MET A 541 2.06 -3.88 -26.77
N ALA A 542 1.59 -5.06 -26.33
CA ALA A 542 2.42 -6.25 -26.21
C ALA A 542 3.13 -6.65 -27.53
N PRO A 543 2.49 -6.63 -28.71
CA PRO A 543 3.17 -6.89 -29.99
C PRO A 543 4.24 -5.86 -30.37
N LYS A 544 4.20 -4.66 -29.78
CA LYS A 544 5.13 -3.56 -30.07
C LYS A 544 6.27 -3.46 -29.06
N ILE A 545 6.38 -4.43 -28.16
CA ILE A 545 7.22 -4.28 -26.96
C ILE A 545 8.70 -4.03 -27.29
N VAL A 546 9.25 -4.68 -28.33
CA VAL A 546 10.66 -4.50 -28.69
C VAL A 546 10.93 -3.06 -29.15
N ASN A 547 10.06 -2.49 -29.97
CA ASN A 547 10.17 -1.09 -30.40
C ASN A 547 10.03 -0.12 -29.21
N LEU A 548 9.12 -0.43 -28.27
CA LEU A 548 8.93 0.36 -27.05
C LEU A 548 10.15 0.27 -26.13
N MET A 549 10.79 -0.91 -26.03
CA MET A 549 12.06 -1.08 -25.32
C MET A 549 13.16 -0.24 -25.95
N GLY A 550 13.31 -0.27 -27.28
CA GLY A 550 14.27 0.56 -28.01
C GLY A 550 14.08 2.05 -27.72
N ALA A 551 12.84 2.56 -27.86
CA ALA A 551 12.52 3.96 -27.58
C ALA A 551 12.74 4.34 -26.11
N ALA A 552 12.37 3.46 -25.17
CA ALA A 552 12.58 3.69 -23.74
C ALA A 552 14.07 3.78 -23.39
N VAL A 553 14.89 2.87 -23.92
CA VAL A 553 16.35 2.85 -23.72
C VAL A 553 17.03 4.05 -24.37
N GLU A 554 16.61 4.45 -25.57
CA GLU A 554 17.13 5.64 -26.24
C GLU A 554 16.86 6.91 -25.42
N LYS A 555 15.68 7.04 -24.81
CA LYS A 555 15.37 8.16 -23.91
C LYS A 555 16.22 8.19 -22.65
N MET A 556 16.71 7.04 -22.19
CA MET A 556 17.57 6.97 -21.00
C MET A 556 19.00 7.45 -21.27
N GLN A 557 19.39 7.67 -22.54
CA GLN A 557 20.71 8.19 -22.90
C GLN A 557 20.95 9.62 -22.40
N VAL A 558 19.91 10.46 -22.35
CA VAL A 558 20.02 11.88 -22.01
C VAL A 558 19.03 12.25 -20.93
N CYS A 559 19.47 12.96 -19.90
CA CYS A 559 18.60 13.54 -18.88
C CYS A 559 18.75 15.07 -18.87
N SER A 560 17.63 15.79 -18.77
CA SER A 560 17.65 17.26 -18.68
C SER A 560 18.33 17.79 -17.42
N ASN A 561 18.52 16.93 -16.41
CA ASN A 561 19.21 17.25 -15.16
C ASN A 561 20.68 16.83 -15.17
N ASP A 562 21.23 16.41 -16.31
CA ASP A 562 22.67 16.15 -16.42
C ASP A 562 23.49 17.45 -16.32
N PRO A 563 24.67 17.44 -15.67
CA PRO A 563 25.38 16.27 -15.14
C PRO A 563 24.96 15.84 -13.72
N ILE A 564 24.12 16.62 -13.03
CA ILE A 564 23.73 16.35 -11.63
C ILE A 564 23.08 14.96 -11.50
N CYS A 565 22.25 14.57 -12.47
CA CYS A 565 21.65 13.25 -12.49
C CYS A 565 22.66 12.13 -12.80
N SER A 566 23.48 12.28 -13.85
CA SER A 566 24.45 11.26 -14.27
C SER A 566 25.61 11.06 -13.30
N GLU A 567 26.01 12.10 -12.57
CA GLU A 567 27.10 12.05 -11.58
C GLU A 567 26.60 11.76 -10.15
N SER A 568 25.29 11.48 -10.01
CA SER A 568 24.68 11.10 -8.73
C SER A 568 25.28 9.80 -8.21
N THR A 569 25.91 9.86 -7.04
CA THR A 569 26.37 8.68 -6.32
C THR A 569 25.30 8.22 -5.33
N PRO A 570 24.97 6.92 -5.29
CA PRO A 570 24.08 6.37 -4.28
C PRO A 570 24.57 6.71 -2.88
N GLN A 571 23.78 7.49 -2.17
CA GLN A 571 23.97 7.81 -0.77
C GLN A 571 22.60 7.80 -0.10
N ALA A 572 22.53 7.41 1.17
CA ALA A 572 21.34 7.69 1.95
C ALA A 572 21.18 9.21 2.05
N HIS A 573 20.10 9.77 1.49
CA HIS A 573 19.82 11.21 1.59
C HIS A 573 19.78 11.65 3.07
N PHE A 574 20.00 12.95 3.32
CA PHE A 574 19.99 13.53 4.67
C PHE A 574 18.65 13.32 5.41
N ASP A 575 17.55 13.09 4.68
CA ASP A 575 16.22 12.76 5.20
C ASP A 575 15.96 11.24 5.32
N GLY A 576 16.92 10.41 4.90
CA GLY A 576 16.86 8.94 4.96
C GLY A 576 15.84 8.28 4.04
N SER A 577 15.30 8.99 3.04
CA SER A 577 14.06 8.58 2.37
C SER A 577 14.21 7.73 1.10
N LEU A 578 15.29 7.87 0.32
CA LEU A 578 15.47 7.17 -0.95
C LEU A 578 16.94 6.76 -1.19
N VAL A 579 17.16 5.56 -1.72
CA VAL A 579 18.48 5.06 -2.13
C VAL A 579 18.47 4.82 -3.64
N ASN A 580 19.09 5.72 -4.42
CA ASN A 580 19.10 5.68 -5.88
C ASN A 580 20.49 6.01 -6.45
N GLY A 581 20.78 5.54 -7.66
CA GLY A 581 21.91 6.00 -8.46
C GLY A 581 21.51 7.21 -9.31
N ALA A 582 21.66 7.12 -10.62
CA ALA A 582 21.18 8.16 -11.53
C ALA A 582 19.66 8.03 -11.78
N ALA A 583 18.85 8.62 -10.90
CA ALA A 583 17.40 8.66 -11.05
C ALA A 583 16.81 10.00 -10.58
N CYS A 584 15.95 10.60 -11.41
CA CYS A 584 15.23 11.83 -11.06
C CYS A 584 13.88 11.92 -11.81
N ASN A 585 13.07 12.93 -11.49
CA ASN A 585 11.75 13.15 -12.11
C ASN A 585 11.79 13.35 -13.64
N ALA A 586 12.96 13.67 -14.20
CA ALA A 586 13.12 13.83 -15.65
C ALA A 586 13.42 12.52 -16.39
N CYS A 587 13.80 11.44 -15.69
CA CYS A 587 14.18 10.18 -16.33
C CYS A 587 13.42 8.96 -15.79
N LEU A 588 13.65 8.57 -14.53
CA LEU A 588 13.18 7.30 -13.99
C LEU A 588 12.11 7.41 -12.90
N LEU A 589 11.96 8.54 -12.19
CA LEU A 589 10.95 8.56 -11.13
C LEU A 589 9.54 8.56 -11.73
N VAL A 590 8.72 7.61 -11.28
CA VAL A 590 7.31 7.46 -11.67
C VAL A 590 6.42 7.73 -10.45
N PRO A 591 5.09 7.84 -10.60
CA PRO A 591 4.20 7.97 -9.44
C PRO A 591 4.43 6.85 -8.42
N GLU A 592 4.59 7.18 -7.14
CA GLU A 592 4.93 6.20 -6.09
C GLU A 592 3.90 5.06 -5.96
N THR A 593 2.64 5.32 -6.32
CA THR A 593 1.57 4.31 -6.34
C THR A 593 1.69 3.29 -7.46
N SER A 594 2.53 3.56 -8.46
CA SER A 594 2.81 2.70 -9.61
C SER A 594 4.02 1.79 -9.39
N CYS A 595 4.98 2.25 -8.58
CA CYS A 595 6.24 1.55 -8.30
C CYS A 595 6.08 0.62 -7.09
N GLU A 596 6.46 -0.65 -7.23
CA GLU A 596 6.39 -1.58 -6.09
C GLU A 596 7.42 -1.24 -5.00
N MET A 597 8.55 -0.60 -5.36
CA MET A 597 9.65 -0.23 -4.46
C MET A 597 9.66 1.26 -4.08
N ARG A 598 8.58 2.01 -4.35
CA ARG A 598 8.45 3.45 -4.05
C ARG A 598 9.62 4.30 -4.55
N ASN A 599 10.04 4.06 -5.79
CA ASN A 599 11.16 4.73 -6.44
C ASN A 599 12.52 4.61 -5.72
N MET A 600 12.77 3.52 -4.98
CA MET A 600 14.12 3.19 -4.49
C MET A 600 14.81 2.16 -5.40
N LEU A 601 16.14 2.16 -5.42
CA LEU A 601 16.97 1.25 -6.21
C LEU A 601 16.78 1.40 -7.72
N LEU A 602 16.85 2.65 -8.18
CA LEU A 602 16.83 3.01 -9.60
C LEU A 602 18.19 3.56 -10.05
N ASP A 603 18.64 3.18 -11.24
CA ASP A 603 19.82 3.75 -11.88
C ASP A 603 19.73 3.66 -13.41
N ARG A 604 19.51 4.80 -14.08
CA ARG A 604 19.37 4.83 -15.55
C ARG A 604 20.66 4.46 -16.27
N LEU A 605 21.81 4.61 -15.62
CA LEU A 605 23.10 4.30 -16.23
C LEU A 605 23.23 2.81 -16.54
N MET A 606 22.52 1.95 -15.81
CA MET A 606 22.47 0.51 -16.08
C MET A 606 21.74 0.15 -17.39
N LEU A 607 21.01 1.12 -17.98
CA LEU A 607 20.27 0.96 -19.23
C LEU A 607 21.04 1.54 -20.43
N LEU A 608 22.20 2.16 -20.20
CA LEU A 608 23.01 2.71 -21.28
C LEU A 608 23.66 1.59 -22.10
N ASP A 609 23.91 1.88 -23.37
CA ASP A 609 24.62 1.00 -24.30
C ASP A 609 24.09 -0.44 -24.43
N LEU A 610 22.82 -0.70 -24.11
CA LEU A 610 22.22 -2.03 -24.27
C LEU A 610 22.30 -2.55 -25.72
N HIS A 611 22.18 -1.68 -26.72
CA HIS A 611 22.38 -2.06 -28.12
C HIS A 611 23.82 -2.51 -28.40
N SER A 612 24.80 -1.86 -27.76
CA SER A 612 26.23 -2.19 -27.89
C SER A 612 26.62 -3.43 -27.10
N ALA A 613 25.87 -3.80 -26.06
CA ALA A 613 26.13 -4.98 -25.23
C ALA A 613 25.85 -6.31 -25.96
N PHE A 614 25.03 -6.27 -27.02
CA PHE A 614 24.64 -7.44 -27.81
C PHE A 614 25.11 -7.38 -29.28
N ALA A 615 25.70 -6.27 -29.71
CA ALA A 615 26.33 -6.12 -31.03
C ALA A 615 27.76 -6.68 -31.02
#